data_AF-A0A9P6A0J6-F1
#
_entry.id   AF-A0A9P6A0J6-F1
#
_cell.length_a   1.000
_cell.length_b   1.000
_cell.length_c   1.000
_cell.angle_alpha   90.00
_cell.angle_beta   90.00
_cell.angle_gamma   90.00
#
_symmetry.space_group_name_H-M   'P 1'
#
loop_
_entity.id
_entity.type
_entity.pdbx_description
1 polymer ?
#
loop_
_entity_poly.entity_id
_entity_poly.type
_entity_poly.pdbx_seq_one_letter_code
_entity_poly.pdbx_strand_id
1 'polypeptide(L)'
;MKPLATMCPNLLPKVYNVKSLPRVGAAYDDNHALDQKRTVCLPVTRIALLEEIGRWAVARDETPIYLLTGHAGFGKSTIVRTVVERLFASWARRSSSQGMPN
;
A
#
# COMPACT_ATOMS: atom_id res chain seq x y z
N MET A 1 -43.84 -23.60 -1.77
CA MET A 1 -43.25 -22.33 -1.30
C MET A 1 -42.54 -22.59 0.02
N LYS A 2 -41.21 -22.47 0.07
CA LYS A 2 -40.39 -22.54 1.29
C LYS A 2 -39.46 -21.32 1.26
N PRO A 3 -39.33 -20.54 2.34
CA PRO A 3 -38.47 -19.36 2.33
C PRO A 3 -37.00 -19.76 2.38
N LEU A 4 -36.20 -19.16 1.50
CA LEU A 4 -34.75 -19.28 1.48
C LEU A 4 -34.18 -18.15 2.34
N ALA A 5 -34.03 -18.39 3.63
CA ALA A 5 -33.26 -17.54 4.53
C ALA A 5 -32.37 -18.43 5.41
N THR A 6 -31.41 -19.11 4.80
CA THR A 6 -30.27 -19.66 5.54
C THR A 6 -29.29 -18.52 5.77
N MET A 7 -29.51 -17.79 6.87
CA MET A 7 -28.55 -16.88 7.44
C MET A 7 -27.36 -17.72 7.91
N CYS A 8 -26.20 -17.60 7.26
CA CYS A 8 -24.98 -18.29 7.69
C CYS A 8 -24.53 -17.73 9.06
N PRO A 9 -24.60 -18.49 10.18
CA PRO A 9 -24.46 -17.90 11.52
C PRO A 9 -23.03 -17.52 11.93
N ASN A 10 -22.03 -17.65 11.05
CA ASN A 10 -20.62 -17.58 11.47
C ASN A 10 -19.73 -16.81 10.49
N LEU A 11 -20.16 -15.63 10.04
CA LEU A 11 -19.23 -14.68 9.42
C LEU A 11 -18.50 -13.86 10.51
N LEU A 12 -17.88 -14.54 11.48
CA LEU A 12 -16.82 -13.89 12.24
C LEU A 12 -15.67 -13.66 11.26
N PRO A 13 -15.06 -12.47 11.21
CA PRO A 13 -13.85 -12.26 10.43
C PRO A 13 -12.81 -13.22 10.99
N LYS A 14 -12.53 -14.30 10.24
CA LYS A 14 -11.41 -15.18 10.56
C LYS A 14 -10.16 -14.30 10.53
N VAL A 15 -9.61 -14.01 11.69
CA VAL A 15 -8.36 -13.28 11.81
C VAL A 15 -7.29 -14.25 11.34
N TYR A 16 -6.90 -14.13 10.07
CA TYR A 16 -5.86 -14.95 9.49
C TYR A 16 -4.50 -14.37 9.87
N ASN A 17 -3.63 -15.20 10.45
CA ASN A 17 -2.23 -14.84 10.58
C ASN A 17 -1.59 -14.87 9.18
N VAL A 18 -1.20 -13.70 8.66
CA VAL A 18 -0.58 -13.58 7.33
C VAL A 18 0.69 -14.44 7.19
N LYS A 19 1.37 -14.76 8.29
CA LYS A 19 2.58 -15.61 8.31
C LYS A 19 2.27 -17.09 8.09
N SER A 20 1.05 -17.55 8.39
CA SER A 20 0.66 -18.95 8.25
C SER A 20 0.00 -19.27 6.92
N LEU A 21 -0.11 -18.29 6.02
CA LEU A 21 -0.67 -18.51 4.69
C LEU A 21 0.36 -19.22 3.80
N PRO A 22 -0.06 -20.21 2.98
CA PRO A 22 0.82 -20.85 2.02
C PRO A 22 1.47 -19.81 1.10
N ARG A 23 2.81 -19.77 1.08
CA ARG A 23 3.58 -18.92 0.15
C ARG A 23 4.15 -19.77 -0.97
N VAL A 24 3.98 -19.28 -2.19
CA VAL A 24 4.65 -19.85 -3.38
C VAL A 24 6.11 -19.39 -3.37
N GLY A 25 7.06 -20.27 -3.72
CA GLY A 25 8.50 -20.00 -3.58
C GLY A 25 9.05 -18.79 -4.36
N ALA A 26 8.29 -18.25 -5.31
CA ALA A 26 8.64 -17.03 -6.07
C ALA A 26 8.00 -15.74 -5.50
N ALA A 27 7.27 -15.83 -4.38
CA ALA A 27 6.66 -14.68 -3.75
C ALA A 27 7.73 -13.82 -3.05
N TYR A 28 7.71 -12.52 -3.32
CA TYR A 28 8.57 -11.58 -2.62
C TYR A 28 8.15 -11.47 -1.15
N ASP A 29 9.08 -11.71 -0.22
CA ASP A 29 8.83 -11.58 1.22
C ASP A 29 9.05 -10.14 1.69
N ASP A 30 7.95 -9.39 1.75
CA ASP A 30 7.92 -8.03 2.30
C ASP A 30 7.92 -7.98 3.83
N ASN A 31 7.61 -9.08 4.52
CA ASN A 31 7.61 -9.16 5.99
C ASN A 31 9.04 -9.15 6.55
N HIS A 32 9.96 -9.90 5.94
CA HIS A 32 11.38 -9.89 6.32
C HIS A 32 12.08 -8.57 6.01
N ALA A 33 11.50 -7.77 5.11
CA ALA A 33 12.07 -6.48 4.76
C ALA A 33 11.97 -5.46 5.90
N LEU A 34 11.14 -5.65 6.93
CA LEU A 34 11.03 -4.69 8.05
C LEU A 34 12.34 -4.51 8.84
N ASP A 35 13.15 -5.56 8.94
CA ASP A 35 14.45 -5.53 9.63
C ASP A 35 15.61 -5.07 8.72
N GLN A 36 15.39 -5.02 7.41
CA GLN A 36 16.39 -4.57 6.45
C GLN A 36 16.18 -3.09 6.13
N LYS A 37 17.28 -2.36 5.92
CA LYS A 37 17.25 -0.96 5.45
C LYS A 37 16.62 -0.90 4.06
N ARG A 38 15.29 -0.82 4.04
CA ARG A 38 14.50 -0.80 2.82
C ARG A 38 14.90 0.42 1.98
N THR A 39 15.18 0.17 0.71
CA THR A 39 15.64 1.19 -0.23
C THR A 39 14.47 1.95 -0.82
N VAL A 40 14.68 3.24 -1.09
CA VAL A 40 13.83 4.07 -1.95
C VAL A 40 14.39 4.08 -3.37
N CYS A 41 13.62 4.61 -4.31
CA CYS A 41 14.12 4.89 -5.65
C CYS A 41 15.37 5.76 -5.55
N LEU A 42 16.36 5.44 -6.38
CA LEU A 42 17.56 6.27 -6.49
C LEU A 42 17.17 7.71 -6.83
N PRO A 43 17.91 8.71 -6.32
CA PRO A 43 17.67 10.10 -6.68
C PRO A 43 17.57 10.27 -8.19
N VAL A 44 16.67 11.16 -8.64
CA VAL A 44 16.50 11.51 -10.05
C VAL A 44 16.00 10.36 -10.95
N THR A 45 15.63 9.21 -10.39
CA THR A 45 15.03 8.11 -11.16
C THR A 45 13.51 8.13 -11.03
N ARG A 46 12.82 7.63 -12.06
CA ARG A 46 11.36 7.38 -12.04
C ARG A 46 10.52 8.61 -11.65
N ILE A 47 11.01 9.83 -11.87
CA ILE A 47 10.40 11.07 -11.39
C ILE A 47 8.94 11.19 -11.83
N ALA A 48 8.69 11.09 -13.15
CA ALA A 48 7.34 11.22 -13.70
C ALA A 48 6.36 10.20 -13.11
N LEU A 49 6.79 8.94 -12.95
CA LEU A 49 5.98 7.88 -12.35
C LEU A 49 5.67 8.14 -10.87
N LEU A 50 6.67 8.58 -10.11
CA LEU A 50 6.49 8.91 -8.70
C LEU A 50 5.54 10.09 -8.50
N GLU A 51 5.58 11.08 -9.39
CA GLU A 51 4.66 12.23 -9.39
C GLU A 51 3.24 11.83 -9.79
N GLU A 52 3.08 10.96 -10.79
CA GLU A 52 1.79 10.43 -11.21
C GLU A 52 1.10 9.69 -10.05
N ILE A 53 1.77 8.70 -9.47
CA ILE A 53 1.22 7.92 -8.36
C ILE A 53 1.00 8.82 -7.13
N GLY A 54 1.90 9.78 -6.88
CA GLY A 54 1.76 10.74 -5.80
C GLY A 54 0.51 11.62 -5.93
N ARG A 55 0.19 12.08 -7.15
CA ARG A 55 -1.05 12.84 -7.44
C ARG A 55 -2.28 11.98 -7.25
N TRP A 56 -2.27 10.77 -7.80
CA TRP A 56 -3.35 9.80 -7.62
C TRP A 56 -3.64 9.54 -6.13
N ALA A 57 -2.61 9.33 -5.32
CA ALA A 57 -2.75 8.98 -3.92
C ALA A 57 -3.36 10.09 -3.03
N VAL A 58 -3.36 11.35 -3.49
CA VAL A 58 -3.94 12.49 -2.75
C VAL A 58 -5.22 13.03 -3.38
N ALA A 59 -5.59 12.53 -4.55
CA ALA A 59 -6.81 12.93 -5.24
C ALA A 59 -8.03 12.36 -4.52
N ARG A 60 -9.05 13.21 -4.27
CA ARG A 60 -10.26 12.83 -3.54
C ARG A 60 -11.32 12.16 -4.41
N ASP A 61 -11.24 12.36 -5.72
CA ASP A 61 -12.28 11.99 -6.70
C ASP A 61 -11.79 10.93 -7.71
N GLU A 62 -10.60 10.36 -7.50
CA GLU A 62 -10.01 9.34 -8.37
C GLU A 62 -10.33 7.91 -7.90
N THR A 63 -10.05 6.92 -8.76
CA THR A 63 -10.29 5.50 -8.44
C THR A 63 -9.51 5.08 -7.19
N PRO A 64 -10.13 4.35 -6.24
CA PRO A 64 -9.49 4.03 -4.95
C PRO A 64 -8.32 3.04 -5.06
N ILE A 65 -8.09 2.44 -6.23
CA ILE A 65 -7.06 1.43 -6.47
C ILE A 65 -6.22 1.84 -7.69
N TYR A 66 -4.89 1.83 -7.54
CA TYR A 66 -3.92 1.98 -8.63
C TYR A 66 -3.19 0.67 -8.87
N LEU A 67 -3.22 0.18 -10.11
CA LEU A 67 -2.56 -1.05 -10.52
C LEU A 67 -1.17 -0.76 -11.12
N LEU A 68 -0.12 -0.91 -10.31
CA LEU A 68 1.27 -0.82 -10.80
C LEU A 68 1.74 -2.18 -11.34
N THR A 69 1.77 -2.33 -12.66
CA THR A 69 2.22 -3.56 -13.33
C THR A 69 3.69 -3.48 -13.75
N GLY A 70 4.30 -4.64 -14.01
CA GLY A 70 5.66 -4.73 -14.53
C GLY A 70 6.37 -6.01 -14.13
N HIS A 71 7.52 -6.27 -14.76
CA HIS A 71 8.32 -7.48 -14.54
C HIS A 71 8.81 -7.60 -13.09
N ALA A 72 9.04 -8.83 -12.62
CA ALA A 72 9.63 -9.08 -11.31
C ALA A 72 11.03 -8.46 -11.23
N GLY A 73 11.43 -7.95 -10.06
CA GLY A 73 12.75 -7.30 -9.89
C GLY A 73 12.85 -5.84 -10.35
N PHE A 74 11.85 -5.28 -11.04
CA PHE A 74 11.87 -3.87 -11.51
C PHE A 74 11.54 -2.83 -10.41
N GLY A 75 11.63 -3.22 -9.14
CA GLY A 75 11.48 -2.29 -8.02
C GLY A 75 10.07 -1.72 -7.83
N LYS A 76 9.00 -2.44 -8.20
CA LYS A 76 7.61 -1.99 -7.96
C LYS A 76 7.35 -1.67 -6.49
N SER A 77 7.78 -2.54 -5.57
CA SER A 77 7.67 -2.31 -4.12
C SER A 77 8.52 -1.11 -3.67
N THR A 78 9.68 -0.89 -4.30
CA THR A 78 10.56 0.27 -4.07
C THR A 78 9.90 1.57 -4.49
N ILE A 79 9.17 1.58 -5.62
CA ILE A 79 8.40 2.73 -6.11
C ILE A 79 7.30 3.08 -5.11
N VAL A 80 6.47 2.11 -4.72
CA VAL A 80 5.39 2.32 -3.75
C VAL A 80 5.93 2.88 -2.44
N ARG A 81 7.02 2.30 -1.94
CA ARG A 81 7.69 2.80 -0.73
C ARG A 81 8.08 4.27 -0.86
N THR A 82 8.72 4.63 -1.96
CA THR A 82 9.19 5.99 -2.21
C THR A 82 8.04 6.99 -2.22
N VAL A 83 6.91 6.63 -2.83
CA VAL A 83 5.70 7.47 -2.81
C VAL A 83 5.20 7.67 -1.39
N VAL A 84 5.06 6.58 -0.61
CA VAL A 84 4.58 6.65 0.78
C VAL A 84 5.49 7.52 1.64
N GLU A 85 6.82 7.37 1.55
CA GLU A 85 7.76 8.19 2.32
C GLU A 85 7.67 9.68 1.95
N ARG A 86 7.52 10.01 0.66
CA ARG A 86 7.34 11.40 0.20
C ARG A 86 6.03 12.01 0.69
N LEU A 87 4.94 11.25 0.66
CA LEU A 87 3.63 11.68 1.16
C LEU A 87 3.67 11.85 2.67
N PHE A 88 4.22 10.90 3.41
CA PHE A 88 4.31 11.00 4.86
C PHE A 88 5.13 12.22 5.29
N ALA A 89 6.28 12.47 4.65
CA ALA A 89 7.08 13.67 4.89
C ALA A 89 6.31 14.96 4.57
N SER A 90 5.50 14.98 3.50
CA SER A 90 4.70 16.16 3.16
C SER A 90 3.55 16.37 4.15
N TRP A 91 2.94 15.30 4.65
CA TRP A 91 1.88 15.35 5.64
C TRP A 91 2.40 15.83 6.99
N ALA A 92 3.56 15.34 7.43
CA ALA A 92 4.22 15.77 8.67
C ALA A 92 4.54 17.27 8.67
N ARG A 93 5.00 17.82 7.55
CA ARG A 93 5.20 19.28 7.42
C ARG A 93 3.91 20.06 7.54
N ARG A 94 2.82 19.55 6.94
CA ARG A 94 1.52 20.23 6.96
C ARG A 94 0.89 20.24 8.36
N SER A 95 1.04 19.16 9.13
CA SER A 95 0.56 19.09 10.51
C SER A 95 1.30 20.05 11.47
N SER A 96 2.55 20.41 11.16
CA SER A 96 3.27 21.43 11.94
C SER A 96 2.83 22.87 11.62
N SER A 97 2.20 23.09 10.46
CA SER A 97 1.72 24.42 10.02
C SER A 97 0.23 24.68 10.28
N GLN A 98 -0.57 23.65 10.54
CA GLN A 98 -1.98 23.78 10.91
C GLN A 98 -2.13 23.33 12.36
N GLY A 99 -2.33 24.28 13.28
CA GLY A 99 -2.80 23.96 14.63
C GLY A 99 -4.07 23.13 14.51
N MET A 100 -4.09 21.95 15.12
CA MET A 100 -5.26 21.08 15.18
C MET A 100 -6.43 21.85 15.82
N PRO A 101 -7.61 21.93 15.19
CA PRO A 101 -8.80 22.36 15.91
C PRO A 101 -9.15 21.29 16.98
N ASN A 102 -9.51 21.79 18.17
CA ASN A 102 -9.96 21.06 19.36
C ASN A 102 -11.07 20.07 19.06
#